data_AF-A0A1X7VBK1-F1
#
_entry.id   AF-A0A1X7VBK1-F1
#
_cell.length_a   1.000
_cell.length_b   1.000
_cell.length_c   1.000
_cell.angle_alpha   90.00
_cell.angle_beta   90.00
_cell.angle_gamma   90.00
#
_symmetry.space_group_name_H-M   'P 1'
#
loop_
_entity.id
_entity.type
_entity.pdbx_description
1 polymer ?
#
loop_
_entity_poly.entity_id
_entity_poly.type
_entity_poly.pdbx_seq_one_letter_code
_entity_poly.pdbx_strand_id
1 'polypeptide(L)'
;MKVAPVLCLLLIQTCCLSVTTFSKVICIHVNEDRPTPQHNCSLCRNNLSSAMNEVSNDTMLLLLSDKEIVETIIEFVNVSGLTISGMNKTTIVCNQQVVTNGFKFINITDLKISGLSIVNCGILYHYKQKTNPPSFHVSTAAYFENCTNIDISGITVRNSHGAGLTLFNCDGLVSITHSTFTNNTVSKPHEDTANETGRLHGGGGVYYELSACSPSWDSCDPSTNMHNKHSSFIVYNCTFSYNSVIRKSNNLWWANGATLWASL
;
A
#
# COMPACT_ATOMS: atom_id res chain seq x y z
N MET A 1 -14.32 36.62 57.51
CA MET A 1 -14.84 35.60 56.59
C MET A 1 -14.32 35.90 55.19
N LYS A 2 -13.58 34.94 54.63
CA LYS A 2 -13.01 34.97 53.27
C LYS A 2 -14.08 34.50 52.28
N VAL A 3 -14.23 35.18 51.14
CA VAL A 3 -14.66 34.56 49.87
C VAL A 3 -13.90 35.25 48.74
N ALA A 4 -13.26 34.45 47.90
CA ALA A 4 -12.34 34.82 46.83
C ALA A 4 -13.06 35.31 45.56
N PRO A 5 -12.41 36.13 44.71
CA PRO A 5 -12.83 36.29 43.33
C PRO A 5 -12.28 35.15 42.47
N VAL A 6 -13.18 34.53 41.72
CA VAL A 6 -12.94 33.45 40.77
C VAL A 6 -11.98 33.95 39.68
N LEU A 7 -10.75 33.44 39.71
CA LEU A 7 -9.78 33.57 38.65
C LEU A 7 -10.24 32.68 37.49
N CYS A 8 -10.96 33.27 36.54
CA CYS A 8 -11.33 32.61 35.29
C CYS A 8 -10.06 32.50 34.41
N LEU A 9 -9.27 31.46 34.68
CA LEU A 9 -8.18 31.02 33.81
C LEU A 9 -8.80 30.55 32.49
N LEU A 10 -8.79 31.45 31.51
CA LEU A 10 -8.91 31.13 30.10
C LEU A 10 -7.75 30.20 29.72
N LEU A 11 -7.97 28.90 29.90
CA LEU A 11 -7.27 27.85 29.17
C LEU A 11 -7.71 27.99 27.71
N ILE A 12 -7.09 28.92 26.99
CA ILE A 12 -6.97 28.83 25.53
C ILE A 12 -6.05 27.63 25.32
N GLN A 13 -6.67 26.45 25.35
CA GLN A 13 -6.05 25.23 24.88
C GLN A 13 -5.75 25.50 23.42
N THR A 14 -4.49 25.81 23.16
CA THR A 14 -3.89 25.86 21.84
C THR A 14 -4.27 24.57 21.14
N CYS A 15 -5.33 24.67 20.34
CA CYS A 15 -5.63 23.72 19.29
C CYS A 15 -4.47 23.88 18.31
N CYS A 16 -3.35 23.21 18.60
CA CYS A 16 -2.39 22.82 17.60
C CYS A 16 -3.12 21.85 16.68
N LEU A 17 -4.00 22.40 15.83
CA LEU A 17 -4.14 21.89 14.49
C LEU A 17 -2.72 21.98 13.94
N SER A 18 -2.00 20.85 14.00
CA SER A 18 -0.90 20.62 13.09
C SER A 18 -1.52 20.72 11.70
N VAL A 19 -1.54 21.94 11.17
CA VAL A 19 -1.72 22.16 9.75
C VAL A 19 -0.50 21.49 9.16
N THR A 20 -0.66 20.23 8.76
CA THR A 20 0.29 19.58 7.87
C THR A 20 0.27 20.44 6.62
N THR A 21 1.21 21.39 6.55
CA THR A 21 1.48 22.13 5.33
C THR A 21 1.78 21.08 4.28
N PHE A 22 0.88 20.87 3.32
CA PHE A 22 1.15 19.95 2.22
C PHE A 22 2.43 20.40 1.54
N SER A 23 3.46 19.57 1.69
CA SER A 23 4.68 19.67 0.91
C SER A 23 4.32 19.18 -0.50
N LYS A 24 4.95 19.77 -1.51
CA LYS A 24 4.88 19.43 -2.94
C LYS A 24 3.66 18.60 -3.42
N VAL A 25 2.67 19.27 -4.01
CA VAL A 25 1.54 18.61 -4.70
C VAL A 25 1.90 18.37 -6.17
N ILE A 26 1.98 17.12 -6.60
CA ILE A 26 2.22 16.75 -8.00
C ILE A 26 0.91 16.25 -8.60
N CYS A 27 0.41 17.00 -9.58
CA CYS A 27 -0.80 16.66 -10.30
C CYS A 27 -0.46 15.83 -11.54
N ILE A 28 -1.14 14.69 -11.69
CA ILE A 28 -0.95 13.77 -12.80
C ILE A 28 -2.16 13.88 -13.74
N HIS A 29 -1.93 14.39 -14.95
CA HIS A 29 -2.96 14.63 -15.94
C HIS A 29 -2.45 14.40 -17.37
N VAL A 30 -3.22 13.70 -18.21
CA VAL A 30 -2.78 13.25 -19.54
C VAL A 30 -2.75 14.39 -20.59
N ASN A 31 -3.42 15.52 -20.34
CA ASN A 31 -3.48 16.64 -21.31
C ASN A 31 -2.81 17.91 -20.77
N GLU A 32 -1.70 18.34 -21.38
CA GLU A 32 -1.01 19.60 -21.04
C GLU A 32 -1.83 20.87 -21.41
N ASP A 33 -2.79 20.75 -22.35
CA ASP A 33 -3.46 21.89 -22.98
C ASP A 33 -4.58 22.54 -22.15
N ARG A 34 -4.85 22.03 -20.95
CA ARG A 34 -5.72 22.74 -20.01
C ARG A 34 -4.94 22.98 -18.73
N PRO A 35 -4.72 24.24 -18.33
CA PRO A 35 -4.50 24.48 -16.91
C PRO A 35 -5.70 23.84 -16.21
N THR A 36 -5.46 23.01 -15.21
CA THR A 36 -6.49 22.67 -14.22
C THR A 36 -6.39 23.73 -13.13
N PRO A 37 -7.02 24.91 -13.28
CA PRO A 37 -6.89 26.03 -12.34
C PRO A 37 -7.53 25.75 -10.98
N GLN A 38 -8.03 24.53 -10.73
CA GLN A 38 -8.81 24.20 -9.55
C GLN A 38 -8.02 23.48 -8.45
N HIS A 39 -6.78 23.05 -8.75
CA HIS A 39 -5.95 22.33 -7.78
C HIS A 39 -4.63 23.10 -7.59
N ASN A 40 -4.23 23.30 -6.33
CA ASN A 40 -2.97 23.95 -5.95
C ASN A 40 -1.77 23.02 -6.23
N CYS A 41 -1.55 22.70 -7.50
CA CYS A 41 -0.46 21.86 -7.97
C CYS A 41 0.87 22.63 -7.89
N SER A 42 1.87 22.06 -7.22
CA SER A 42 3.25 22.54 -7.28
C SER A 42 3.93 22.12 -8.60
N LEU A 43 3.48 21.01 -9.18
CA LEU A 43 4.05 20.42 -10.39
C LEU A 43 2.98 19.65 -11.16
N CYS A 44 3.07 19.64 -12.49
CA CYS A 44 2.24 18.79 -13.34
C CYS A 44 3.09 17.75 -14.08
N ARG A 45 2.55 16.54 -14.24
CA ARG A 45 3.18 15.41 -14.91
C ARG A 45 2.15 14.67 -15.75
N ASN A 46 2.60 14.08 -16.86
CA ASN A 46 1.69 13.50 -17.86
C ASN A 46 1.23 12.10 -17.48
N ASN A 47 2.02 11.42 -16.65
CA ASN A 47 1.76 10.08 -16.14
C ASN A 47 2.50 9.87 -14.81
N LEU A 48 2.11 8.83 -14.10
CA LEU A 48 2.65 8.45 -12.80
C LEU A 48 4.15 8.15 -12.89
N SER A 49 4.59 7.43 -13.92
CA SER A 49 6.01 7.10 -14.12
C SER A 49 6.90 8.34 -14.19
N SER A 50 6.46 9.39 -14.88
CA SER A 50 7.19 10.66 -15.00
C SER A 50 7.20 11.48 -13.70
N ALA A 51 6.24 11.23 -12.79
CA ALA A 51 6.20 11.86 -11.49
C ALA A 51 7.17 11.23 -10.48
N MET A 52 7.64 10.01 -10.71
CA MET A 52 8.43 9.27 -9.71
C MET A 52 9.74 9.95 -9.34
N ASN A 53 10.42 10.58 -10.30
CA ASN A 53 11.67 11.30 -10.06
C ASN A 53 11.51 12.55 -9.17
N GLU A 54 10.27 12.95 -8.91
CA GLU A 54 9.93 14.18 -8.20
C GLU A 54 9.39 13.91 -6.80
N VAL A 55 9.15 12.65 -6.45
CA VAL A 55 8.59 12.27 -5.16
C VAL A 55 9.66 12.39 -4.09
N SER A 56 9.33 13.13 -3.04
CA SER A 56 10.13 13.31 -1.84
C SER A 56 9.23 13.23 -0.59
N ASN A 57 9.79 13.48 0.58
CA ASN A 57 9.00 13.56 1.81
C ASN A 57 7.84 14.56 1.67
N ASP A 58 6.73 14.21 2.32
CA ASP A 58 5.49 14.96 2.42
C ASP A 58 4.83 15.27 1.06
N THR A 59 5.16 14.51 0.00
CA THR A 59 4.60 14.68 -1.35
C THR A 59 3.17 14.17 -1.44
N MET A 60 2.31 14.93 -2.12
CA MET A 60 0.98 14.48 -2.54
C MET A 60 0.95 14.24 -4.05
N LEU A 61 0.71 12.99 -4.47
CA LEU A 61 0.36 12.63 -5.84
C LEU A 61 -1.16 12.71 -6.02
N LEU A 62 -1.60 13.70 -6.80
CA LEU A 62 -3.01 13.92 -7.11
C LEU A 62 -3.29 13.43 -8.54
N LEU A 63 -3.97 12.29 -8.67
CA LEU A 63 -4.35 11.75 -9.97
C LEU A 63 -5.66 12.39 -10.41
N LEU A 64 -5.59 13.17 -11.49
CA LEU A 64 -6.71 13.94 -12.02
C LEU A 64 -7.38 13.26 -13.21
N SER A 65 -6.62 12.43 -13.94
CA SER A 65 -7.15 11.63 -15.05
C SER A 65 -8.07 10.52 -14.55
N ASP A 66 -9.13 10.22 -15.33
CA ASP A 66 -10.03 9.09 -15.04
C ASP A 66 -9.32 7.74 -15.20
N LYS A 67 -8.30 7.70 -16.05
CA LYS A 67 -7.52 6.50 -16.35
C LYS A 67 -6.03 6.82 -16.39
N GLU A 68 -5.24 5.96 -15.78
CA GLU A 68 -3.78 5.97 -15.82
C GLU A 68 -3.29 4.59 -16.24
N ILE A 69 -2.32 4.53 -17.16
CA ILE A 69 -1.76 3.26 -17.64
C ILE A 69 -0.37 3.10 -17.05
N VAL A 70 -0.14 1.96 -16.39
CA VAL A 70 1.14 1.60 -15.79
C VAL A 70 1.73 0.42 -16.58
N GLU A 71 2.92 0.62 -17.11
CA GLU A 71 3.61 -0.38 -17.95
C GLU A 71 4.89 -0.93 -17.30
N THR A 72 5.23 -0.41 -16.12
CA THR A 72 6.39 -0.81 -15.32
C THR A 72 6.01 -0.94 -13.86
N ILE A 73 6.91 -1.45 -13.03
CA ILE A 73 6.75 -1.37 -11.58
C ILE A 73 6.88 0.10 -11.16
N ILE A 74 5.94 0.58 -10.36
CA ILE A 74 6.01 1.89 -9.69
C ILE A 74 6.49 1.65 -8.27
N GLU A 75 7.70 2.11 -7.96
CA GLU A 75 8.37 1.84 -6.70
C GLU A 75 8.64 3.13 -5.93
N PHE A 76 8.23 3.14 -4.67
CA PHE A 76 8.51 4.18 -3.69
C PHE A 76 9.39 3.60 -2.59
N VAL A 77 10.50 4.28 -2.30
CA VAL A 77 11.50 3.80 -1.32
C VAL A 77 11.91 4.94 -0.40
N ASN A 78 11.91 4.72 0.91
CA ASN A 78 12.41 5.65 1.93
C ASN A 78 11.75 7.05 1.87
N VAL A 79 10.42 7.10 1.78
CA VAL A 79 9.64 8.35 1.76
C VAL A 79 8.76 8.44 2.99
N SER A 80 8.69 9.62 3.62
CA SER A 80 7.74 9.91 4.70
C SER A 80 6.60 10.81 4.21
N GLY A 81 5.39 10.66 4.72
CA GLY A 81 4.27 11.56 4.45
C GLY A 81 3.70 11.48 3.02
N LEU A 82 3.88 10.36 2.33
CA LEU A 82 3.40 10.18 0.96
C LEU A 82 1.87 10.05 0.92
N THR A 83 1.21 10.87 0.10
CA THR A 83 -0.23 10.74 -0.18
C THR A 83 -0.45 10.46 -1.66
N ILE A 84 -1.28 9.48 -1.98
CA ILE A 84 -1.74 9.15 -3.34
C ILE A 84 -3.26 9.23 -3.35
N SER A 85 -3.83 10.14 -4.15
CA SER A 85 -5.27 10.36 -4.17
C SER A 85 -5.82 10.45 -5.59
N GLY A 86 -6.86 9.66 -5.88
CA GLY A 86 -7.65 9.78 -7.11
C GLY A 86 -8.86 10.68 -6.88
N MET A 87 -9.02 11.73 -7.70
CA MET A 87 -10.13 12.69 -7.56
C MET A 87 -11.41 12.23 -8.26
N ASN A 88 -11.29 11.55 -9.40
CA ASN A 88 -12.41 11.25 -10.30
C ASN A 88 -12.68 9.74 -10.43
N LYS A 89 -12.59 9.00 -9.32
CA LYS A 89 -12.58 7.52 -9.35
C LYS A 89 -11.50 7.00 -10.31
N THR A 90 -10.34 7.64 -10.29
CA THR A 90 -9.23 7.33 -11.19
C THR A 90 -8.94 5.84 -11.19
N THR A 91 -8.88 5.26 -12.38
CA THR A 91 -8.57 3.85 -12.59
C THR A 91 -7.16 3.72 -13.12
N ILE A 92 -6.27 3.21 -12.29
CA ILE A 92 -4.94 2.76 -12.67
C ILE A 92 -5.07 1.35 -13.26
N VAL A 93 -4.59 1.19 -14.49
CA VAL A 93 -4.60 -0.08 -15.22
C VAL A 93 -3.17 -0.50 -15.51
N CYS A 94 -2.77 -1.66 -15.02
CA CYS A 94 -1.50 -2.24 -15.45
C CYS A 94 -1.69 -2.92 -16.82
N ASN A 95 -0.96 -2.44 -17.83
CA ASN A 95 -0.99 -3.01 -19.18
C ASN A 95 -0.13 -4.27 -19.21
N GLN A 96 -0.72 -5.40 -18.81
CA GLN A 96 0.00 -6.66 -18.73
C GLN A 96 -0.92 -7.85 -19.02
N GLN A 97 -0.32 -8.90 -19.58
CA GLN A 97 -0.96 -10.22 -19.74
C GLN A 97 -0.45 -11.25 -18.73
N VAL A 98 0.69 -10.95 -18.10
CA VAL A 98 1.40 -11.78 -17.12
C VAL A 98 1.87 -10.90 -15.96
N VAL A 99 2.32 -11.50 -14.86
CA VAL A 99 2.68 -10.80 -13.62
C VAL A 99 3.99 -9.99 -13.77
N THR A 100 3.91 -8.70 -14.08
CA THR A 100 5.07 -7.82 -14.31
C THR A 100 4.97 -6.44 -13.66
N ASN A 101 3.77 -5.88 -13.57
CA ASN A 101 3.51 -4.46 -13.32
C ASN A 101 2.59 -4.26 -12.12
N GLY A 102 2.88 -3.25 -11.31
CA GLY A 102 2.15 -2.96 -10.08
C GLY A 102 2.96 -2.03 -9.18
N PHE A 103 2.68 -2.07 -7.88
CA PHE A 103 3.19 -1.11 -6.92
C PHE A 103 4.10 -1.73 -5.87
N LYS A 104 5.18 -1.04 -5.54
CA LYS A 104 6.05 -1.35 -4.41
C LYS A 104 6.20 -0.13 -3.51
N PHE A 105 6.01 -0.34 -2.21
CA PHE A 105 6.23 0.62 -1.16
C PHE A 105 7.20 0.01 -0.17
N ILE A 106 8.39 0.59 -0.03
CA ILE A 106 9.46 0.04 0.81
C ILE A 106 9.91 1.13 1.78
N ASN A 107 9.88 0.83 3.08
CA ASN A 107 10.28 1.75 4.15
C ASN A 107 9.56 3.11 4.05
N ILE A 108 8.23 3.09 3.90
CA ILE A 108 7.40 4.30 3.84
C ILE A 108 6.78 4.57 5.20
N THR A 109 6.81 5.83 5.65
CA THR A 109 6.14 6.26 6.89
C THR A 109 5.00 7.21 6.58
N ASP A 110 3.88 7.11 7.27
CA ASP A 110 2.70 7.98 7.13
C ASP A 110 2.15 7.99 5.69
N LEU A 111 1.89 6.79 5.15
CA LEU A 111 1.37 6.58 3.80
C LEU A 111 -0.16 6.71 3.77
N LYS A 112 -0.68 7.49 2.81
CA LYS A 112 -2.12 7.58 2.53
C LYS A 112 -2.43 7.22 1.10
N ILE A 113 -3.38 6.32 0.87
CA ILE A 113 -3.88 5.96 -0.47
C ILE A 113 -5.40 6.02 -0.49
N SER A 114 -5.98 6.80 -1.41
CA SER A 114 -7.44 6.98 -1.44
C SER A 114 -8.03 7.23 -2.83
N GLY A 115 -9.32 6.92 -2.98
CA GLY A 115 -10.14 7.41 -4.09
C GLY A 115 -9.80 6.86 -5.48
N LEU A 116 -9.09 5.72 -5.55
CA LEU A 116 -8.61 5.15 -6.80
C LEU A 116 -8.94 3.67 -6.96
N SER A 117 -8.94 3.21 -8.20
CA SER A 117 -9.04 1.79 -8.56
C SER A 117 -7.72 1.29 -9.14
N ILE A 118 -7.26 0.12 -8.70
CA ILE A 118 -6.10 -0.60 -9.24
C ILE A 118 -6.62 -1.83 -9.97
N VAL A 119 -6.31 -1.96 -11.26
CA VAL A 119 -6.91 -2.97 -12.14
C VAL A 119 -5.85 -3.71 -12.91
N ASN A 120 -5.98 -5.04 -12.96
CA ASN A 120 -5.12 -5.91 -13.77
C ASN A 120 -3.64 -5.81 -13.38
N CYS A 121 -3.34 -5.45 -12.12
CA CYS A 121 -1.98 -5.29 -11.61
C CYS A 121 -1.50 -6.56 -10.90
N GLY A 122 -0.20 -6.71 -10.74
CA GLY A 122 0.43 -7.94 -10.29
C GLY A 122 1.94 -7.87 -10.50
N ILE A 123 2.68 -7.88 -9.41
CA ILE A 123 4.14 -8.02 -9.40
C ILE A 123 4.53 -9.30 -8.66
N LEU A 124 5.61 -9.93 -9.11
CA LEU A 124 6.27 -11.00 -8.39
C LEU A 124 7.33 -10.39 -7.49
N TYR A 125 7.17 -10.58 -6.19
CA TYR A 125 8.24 -10.37 -5.23
C TYR A 125 8.85 -11.73 -4.87
N HIS A 126 10.16 -11.87 -5.01
CA HIS A 126 10.87 -13.08 -4.60
C HIS A 126 11.38 -12.90 -3.17
N TYR A 127 10.76 -13.59 -2.23
CA TYR A 127 11.28 -13.70 -0.87
C TYR A 127 12.36 -14.77 -0.87
N LYS A 128 13.62 -14.33 -0.80
CA LYS A 128 14.79 -15.20 -0.67
C LYS A 128 15.24 -15.23 0.78
N GLN A 129 14.83 -16.24 1.52
CA GLN A 129 15.32 -16.43 2.89
C GLN A 129 16.74 -17.02 2.86
N LYS A 130 17.64 -16.53 3.73
CA LYS A 130 18.99 -17.09 3.89
C LYS A 130 18.99 -18.42 4.68
N THR A 131 17.90 -18.73 5.38
CA THR A 131 17.68 -19.93 6.20
C THR A 131 16.23 -20.43 6.04
N ASN A 132 15.96 -21.69 6.41
CA ASN A 132 14.63 -22.31 6.34
C ASN A 132 13.53 -21.43 6.99
N PRO A 133 12.29 -21.32 6.45
CA PRO A 133 11.66 -22.06 5.33
C PRO A 133 12.16 -21.73 3.90
N PRO A 134 11.75 -22.50 2.87
CA PRO A 134 12.16 -22.29 1.48
C PRO A 134 11.70 -20.94 0.92
N SER A 135 12.48 -20.39 -0.01
CA SER A 135 12.12 -19.21 -0.80
C SER A 135 10.73 -19.34 -1.40
N PHE A 136 9.99 -18.24 -1.45
CA PHE A 136 8.67 -18.18 -2.04
C PHE A 136 8.51 -16.91 -2.85
N HIS A 137 7.60 -16.94 -3.81
CA HIS A 137 7.20 -15.76 -4.56
C HIS A 137 5.88 -15.25 -4.01
N VAL A 138 5.73 -13.94 -3.89
CA VAL A 138 4.45 -13.29 -3.62
C VAL A 138 3.99 -12.60 -4.89
N SER A 139 2.80 -12.95 -5.36
CA SER A 139 2.12 -12.23 -6.44
C SER A 139 1.11 -11.25 -5.84
N THR A 140 1.20 -9.96 -6.15
CA THR A 140 0.31 -8.93 -5.57
C THR A 140 0.19 -7.68 -6.44
N ALA A 141 -0.93 -6.97 -6.38
CA ALA A 141 -1.11 -5.71 -7.10
C ALA A 141 -0.28 -4.58 -6.49
N ALA A 142 -0.23 -4.53 -5.16
CA ALA A 142 0.56 -3.58 -4.39
C ALA A 142 1.25 -4.29 -3.20
N TYR A 143 2.57 -4.16 -3.15
CA TYR A 143 3.42 -4.74 -2.12
C TYR A 143 3.94 -3.62 -1.20
N PHE A 144 3.84 -3.83 0.11
CA PHE A 144 4.29 -2.94 1.16
C PHE A 144 5.28 -3.70 2.04
N GLU A 145 6.47 -3.15 2.24
CA GLU A 145 7.52 -3.74 3.07
C GLU A 145 8.03 -2.71 4.08
N ASN A 146 8.05 -3.10 5.37
CA ASN A 146 8.52 -2.27 6.48
C ASN A 146 7.92 -0.85 6.47
N CYS A 147 6.63 -0.73 6.15
CA CYS A 147 5.94 0.56 6.12
C CYS A 147 5.21 0.81 7.45
N THR A 148 5.21 2.04 7.93
CA THR A 148 4.62 2.43 9.22
C THR A 148 3.51 3.45 9.01
N ASN A 149 2.43 3.35 9.78
CA ASN A 149 1.28 4.27 9.72
C ASN A 149 0.68 4.38 8.31
N ILE A 150 -0.07 3.35 7.91
CA ILE A 150 -0.65 3.23 6.57
C ILE A 150 -2.17 3.46 6.67
N ASP A 151 -2.70 4.38 5.88
CA ASP A 151 -4.14 4.61 5.74
C ASP A 151 -4.57 4.44 4.29
N ILE A 152 -5.30 3.35 4.03
CA ILE A 152 -5.85 3.00 2.72
C ILE A 152 -7.37 3.08 2.82
N SER A 153 -7.99 3.97 2.06
CA SER A 153 -9.43 4.22 2.20
C SER A 153 -10.13 4.42 0.87
N GLY A 154 -11.29 3.78 0.68
CA GLY A 154 -12.12 4.00 -0.50
C GLY A 154 -11.47 3.54 -1.80
N ILE A 155 -10.58 2.53 -1.76
CA ILE A 155 -9.94 2.00 -2.96
C ILE A 155 -10.68 0.79 -3.51
N THR A 156 -10.50 0.50 -4.80
CA THR A 156 -10.92 -0.77 -5.39
C THR A 156 -9.75 -1.46 -6.05
N VAL A 157 -9.41 -2.69 -5.62
CA VAL A 157 -8.40 -3.51 -6.29
C VAL A 157 -9.07 -4.70 -6.93
N ARG A 158 -8.96 -4.83 -8.26
CA ARG A 158 -9.69 -5.86 -9.00
C ARG A 158 -8.94 -6.48 -10.17
N ASN A 159 -9.29 -7.73 -10.46
CA ASN A 159 -8.71 -8.51 -11.55
C ASN A 159 -7.18 -8.60 -11.45
N SER A 160 -6.61 -8.49 -10.25
CA SER A 160 -5.17 -8.50 -10.09
C SER A 160 -4.62 -9.92 -10.20
N HIS A 161 -3.41 -10.03 -10.74
CA HIS A 161 -2.67 -11.28 -10.76
C HIS A 161 -1.99 -11.47 -9.40
N GLY A 162 -2.68 -12.15 -8.47
CA GLY A 162 -2.22 -12.36 -7.09
C GLY A 162 -3.15 -11.74 -6.06
N ALA A 163 -2.60 -11.34 -4.91
CA ALA A 163 -3.34 -10.62 -3.88
C ALA A 163 -3.65 -9.18 -4.34
N GLY A 164 -4.66 -8.55 -3.77
CA GLY A 164 -4.89 -7.12 -3.97
C GLY A 164 -3.77 -6.29 -3.31
N LEU A 165 -3.60 -6.45 -2.00
CA LEU A 165 -2.52 -5.84 -1.22
C LEU A 165 -1.72 -6.91 -0.49
N THR A 166 -0.41 -6.73 -0.40
CA THR A 166 0.45 -7.51 0.50
C THR A 166 1.24 -6.57 1.39
N LEU A 167 1.07 -6.72 2.69
CA LEU A 167 1.75 -5.95 3.72
C LEU A 167 2.68 -6.87 4.50
N PHE A 168 3.98 -6.60 4.39
CA PHE A 168 5.03 -7.41 4.98
C PHE A 168 5.80 -6.57 6.00
N ASN A 169 5.83 -7.00 7.26
CA ASN A 169 6.45 -6.30 8.38
C ASN A 169 6.01 -4.83 8.51
N CYS A 170 4.75 -4.51 8.17
CA CYS A 170 4.22 -3.17 8.32
C CYS A 170 3.70 -2.97 9.75
N ASP A 171 3.87 -1.78 10.31
CA ASP A 171 3.60 -1.51 11.72
C ASP A 171 2.97 -0.12 12.00
N GLY A 172 2.89 0.27 13.27
CA GLY A 172 2.12 1.44 13.70
C GLY A 172 0.61 1.22 13.49
N LEU A 173 -0.10 2.27 13.05
CA LEU A 173 -1.51 2.17 12.69
C LEU A 173 -1.66 1.81 11.21
N VAL A 174 -2.10 0.59 10.91
CA VAL A 174 -2.41 0.14 9.56
C VAL A 174 -3.92 0.02 9.42
N SER A 175 -4.51 0.85 8.57
CA SER A 175 -5.96 0.97 8.39
C SER A 175 -6.32 0.76 6.91
N ILE A 176 -7.22 -0.18 6.65
CA ILE A 176 -7.80 -0.43 5.34
C ILE A 176 -9.32 -0.33 5.49
N THR A 177 -9.92 0.72 4.93
CA THR A 177 -11.34 0.98 5.12
C THR A 177 -12.09 1.26 3.83
N HIS A 178 -13.40 0.99 3.82
CA HIS A 178 -14.29 1.37 2.71
C HIS A 178 -13.83 0.85 1.35
N SER A 179 -13.08 -0.25 1.32
CA SER A 179 -12.35 -0.71 0.14
C SER A 179 -12.93 -1.99 -0.44
N THR A 180 -12.78 -2.19 -1.74
CA THR A 180 -13.29 -3.36 -2.45
C THR A 180 -12.14 -4.15 -3.07
N PHE A 181 -12.11 -5.45 -2.79
CA PHE A 181 -11.15 -6.39 -3.35
C PHE A 181 -11.91 -7.47 -4.10
N THR A 182 -11.83 -7.49 -5.43
CA THR A 182 -12.62 -8.44 -6.22
C THR A 182 -11.86 -9.10 -7.37
N ASN A 183 -12.07 -10.40 -7.55
CA ASN A 183 -11.43 -11.18 -8.62
C ASN A 183 -9.89 -11.09 -8.61
N ASN A 184 -9.27 -10.94 -7.43
CA ASN A 184 -7.82 -11.01 -7.29
C ASN A 184 -7.41 -12.47 -7.12
N THR A 185 -6.73 -12.99 -8.13
CA THR A 185 -6.46 -14.41 -8.30
C THR A 185 -5.04 -14.60 -8.75
N VAL A 186 -4.36 -15.60 -8.18
CA VAL A 186 -3.03 -15.95 -8.67
C VAL A 186 -3.11 -16.42 -10.10
N SER A 187 -2.41 -15.71 -10.97
CA SER A 187 -2.18 -16.16 -12.34
C SER A 187 -0.84 -16.89 -12.40
N LYS A 188 -0.71 -17.84 -13.32
CA LYS A 188 0.57 -18.52 -13.51
C LYS A 188 1.63 -17.46 -13.87
N PRO A 189 2.77 -17.43 -13.17
CA PRO A 189 3.88 -16.57 -13.56
C PRO A 189 4.42 -17.06 -14.92
N HIS A 190 5.12 -16.20 -15.66
CA HIS A 190 5.69 -16.57 -16.98
C HIS A 190 6.55 -17.83 -16.85
N GLU A 191 6.59 -18.70 -17.86
CA GLU A 191 7.22 -20.03 -17.79
C GLU A 191 8.69 -19.98 -17.32
N ASP A 192 9.41 -18.88 -17.59
CA ASP A 192 10.79 -18.68 -17.14
C ASP A 192 10.94 -18.51 -15.61
N THR A 193 9.91 -17.99 -14.93
CA THR A 193 9.85 -17.88 -13.46
C THR A 193 9.27 -19.13 -12.78
N ALA A 194 8.73 -20.08 -13.55
CA ALA A 194 8.23 -21.36 -13.04
C ALA A 194 9.35 -22.38 -12.74
N ASN A 195 10.58 -22.07 -13.14
CA ASN A 195 11.76 -22.90 -12.89
C ASN A 195 12.46 -22.62 -11.55
N GLU A 196 12.05 -21.58 -10.82
CA GLU A 196 12.48 -21.38 -9.45
C GLU A 196 11.59 -22.22 -8.52
N THR A 197 12.23 -23.08 -7.72
CA THR A 197 11.61 -24.10 -6.84
C THR A 197 10.76 -23.53 -5.68
N GLY A 198 10.40 -22.25 -5.75
CA GLY A 198 9.68 -21.52 -4.72
C GLY A 198 8.17 -21.75 -4.76
N ARG A 199 7.53 -21.74 -3.60
CA ARG A 199 6.06 -21.73 -3.52
C ARG A 199 5.55 -20.38 -4.00
N LEU A 200 4.51 -20.35 -4.83
CA LEU A 200 3.83 -19.10 -5.18
C LEU A 200 2.71 -18.83 -4.17
N HIS A 201 2.91 -17.79 -3.37
CA HIS A 201 1.92 -17.22 -2.48
C HIS A 201 1.21 -16.06 -3.21
N GLY A 202 -0.09 -15.99 -3.06
CA GLY A 202 -0.87 -14.87 -3.55
C GLY A 202 -2.34 -15.24 -3.66
N GLY A 203 -3.10 -14.32 -4.24
CA GLY A 203 -4.55 -14.40 -4.28
C GLY A 203 -5.18 -13.76 -3.05
N GLY A 204 -6.49 -13.59 -3.05
CA GLY A 204 -7.18 -12.91 -1.94
C GLY A 204 -7.17 -11.38 -2.09
N GLY A 205 -7.84 -10.70 -1.16
CA GLY A 205 -7.88 -9.23 -1.19
C GLY A 205 -6.70 -8.59 -0.50
N VAL A 206 -6.47 -8.96 0.76
CA VAL A 206 -5.39 -8.41 1.59
C VAL A 206 -4.62 -9.56 2.23
N TYR A 207 -3.30 -9.52 2.10
CA TYR A 207 -2.36 -10.38 2.78
C TYR A 207 -1.51 -9.53 3.73
N TYR A 208 -1.44 -9.91 5.01
CA TYR A 208 -0.58 -9.27 6.00
C TYR A 208 0.27 -10.32 6.72
N GLU A 209 1.57 -10.07 6.83
CA GLU A 209 2.53 -10.96 7.49
C GLU A 209 3.52 -10.16 8.35
N LEU A 210 3.64 -10.56 9.61
CA LEU A 210 4.80 -10.25 10.44
C LEU A 210 5.76 -11.44 10.41
N SER A 211 6.90 -11.25 9.76
CA SER A 211 7.89 -12.30 9.55
C SER A 211 8.95 -12.29 10.66
N ALA A 212 9.54 -13.46 10.91
CA ALA A 212 10.71 -13.58 11.77
C ALA A 212 11.98 -13.01 11.10
N CYS A 213 11.95 -12.76 9.78
CA CYS A 213 13.05 -12.19 9.04
C CYS A 213 12.56 -11.50 7.75
N SER A 214 12.96 -10.25 7.55
CA SER A 214 12.77 -9.53 6.30
C SER A 214 13.96 -9.67 5.35
N PRO A 215 13.78 -9.73 4.01
CA PRO A 215 14.89 -9.72 3.06
C PRO A 215 15.73 -8.45 3.15
N SER A 216 15.11 -7.35 3.59
CA SER A 216 15.77 -6.07 3.84
C SER A 216 16.55 -5.99 5.15
N TRP A 217 16.55 -7.03 6.00
CA TRP A 217 17.30 -7.02 7.25
C TRP A 217 18.70 -7.61 7.09
N ASP A 218 19.70 -6.93 7.64
CA ASP A 218 21.09 -7.40 7.64
C ASP A 218 21.25 -8.73 8.40
N SER A 219 20.46 -8.91 9.47
CA SER A 219 20.41 -10.13 10.26
C SER A 219 18.98 -10.48 10.68
N CYS A 220 18.64 -11.76 10.58
CA CYS A 220 17.35 -12.31 11.02
C CYS A 220 17.33 -12.46 12.55
N ASP A 221 17.18 -11.35 13.27
CA ASP A 221 17.01 -11.36 14.73
C ASP A 221 15.62 -10.85 15.12
N PRO A 222 14.68 -11.76 15.48
CA PRO A 222 13.34 -11.40 15.91
C PRO A 222 13.30 -10.58 17.21
N SER A 223 14.37 -10.60 18.01
CA SER A 223 14.42 -9.91 19.31
C SER A 223 14.73 -8.42 19.19
N THR A 224 15.43 -8.03 18.13
CA THR A 224 15.80 -6.62 17.84
C THR A 224 14.91 -5.99 16.78
N ASN A 225 14.26 -6.78 15.91
CA ASN A 225 13.37 -6.31 14.84
C ASN A 225 11.88 -6.40 15.22
N MET A 226 11.50 -5.83 16.37
CA MET A 226 10.10 -5.81 16.83
C MET A 226 9.27 -4.73 16.11
N HIS A 227 8.87 -5.00 14.87
CA HIS A 227 7.90 -4.19 14.09
C HIS A 227 6.45 -4.40 14.56
N ASN A 228 6.23 -4.55 15.87
CA ASN A 228 4.94 -4.99 16.42
C ASN A 228 4.62 -4.46 17.82
N LYS A 229 5.38 -3.50 18.35
CA LYS A 229 5.04 -2.89 19.65
C LYS A 229 4.02 -1.76 19.44
N HIS A 230 2.82 -1.96 19.99
CA HIS A 230 1.71 -1.00 19.93
C HIS A 230 1.13 -0.78 18.52
N SER A 231 1.31 -1.74 17.61
CA SER A 231 0.71 -1.68 16.28
C SER A 231 -0.77 -2.04 16.32
N SER A 232 -1.57 -1.41 15.46
CA SER A 232 -3.01 -1.68 15.30
C SER A 232 -3.31 -1.93 13.83
N PHE A 233 -3.93 -3.07 13.53
CA PHE A 233 -4.34 -3.42 12.18
C PHE A 233 -5.86 -3.42 12.08
N ILE A 234 -6.42 -2.55 11.24
CA ILE A 234 -7.86 -2.32 11.11
C ILE A 234 -8.28 -2.61 9.67
N VAL A 235 -9.22 -3.54 9.51
CA VAL A 235 -9.94 -3.75 8.25
C VAL A 235 -11.41 -3.53 8.52
N TYR A 236 -11.98 -2.47 7.95
CA TYR A 236 -13.34 -2.05 8.26
C TYR A 236 -14.14 -1.65 7.02
N ASN A 237 -15.41 -2.07 6.97
CA ASN A 237 -16.32 -1.76 5.86
C ASN A 237 -15.72 -2.07 4.47
N CYS A 238 -15.06 -3.22 4.36
CA CYS A 238 -14.44 -3.68 3.11
C CYS A 238 -15.25 -4.81 2.49
N THR A 239 -15.27 -4.89 1.17
CA THR A 239 -15.92 -5.97 0.42
C THR A 239 -14.86 -6.86 -0.22
N PHE A 240 -14.95 -8.16 0.02
CA PHE A 240 -14.10 -9.19 -0.59
C PHE A 240 -15.01 -10.13 -1.39
N SER A 241 -14.75 -10.29 -2.70
CA SER A 241 -15.58 -11.17 -3.54
C SER A 241 -14.79 -11.79 -4.68
N TYR A 242 -15.06 -13.06 -4.99
CA TYR A 242 -14.46 -13.77 -6.13
C TYR A 242 -12.93 -13.81 -6.12
N ASN A 243 -12.28 -13.57 -4.98
CA ASN A 243 -10.83 -13.69 -4.87
C ASN A 243 -10.47 -15.18 -4.74
N SER A 244 -9.34 -15.61 -5.28
CA SER A 244 -8.93 -17.02 -5.16
C SER A 244 -7.44 -17.18 -4.91
N VAL A 245 -7.09 -18.22 -4.17
CA VAL A 245 -5.73 -18.58 -3.77
C VAL A 245 -5.35 -19.93 -4.39
N ILE A 246 -4.07 -20.16 -4.71
CA ILE A 246 -3.66 -21.47 -5.27
C ILE A 246 -3.83 -22.57 -4.21
N ARG A 247 -4.48 -23.68 -4.62
CA ARG A 247 -4.85 -24.84 -3.81
C ARG A 247 -3.70 -25.45 -3.01
N LYS A 248 -3.64 -25.09 -1.73
CA LYS A 248 -3.68 -25.99 -0.54
C LYS A 248 -3.93 -25.22 0.77
N SER A 249 -4.36 -23.96 0.72
CA SER A 249 -4.81 -23.22 1.91
C SER A 249 -6.33 -23.07 1.91
N ASN A 250 -7.05 -24.15 2.23
CA ASN A 250 -8.38 -24.04 2.84
C ASN A 250 -8.28 -23.53 4.30
N ASN A 251 -7.26 -22.75 4.61
CA ASN A 251 -6.97 -22.37 5.97
C ASN A 251 -6.69 -20.86 6.01
N LEU A 252 -7.42 -20.18 6.89
CA LEU A 252 -6.79 -19.22 7.78
C LEU A 252 -5.59 -19.92 8.44
N TRP A 253 -4.39 -19.79 7.85
CA TRP A 253 -3.17 -20.25 8.50
C TRP A 253 -2.63 -19.13 9.37
N TRP A 254 -2.95 -19.24 10.66
CA TRP A 254 -2.21 -18.59 11.74
C TRP A 254 -0.93 -19.41 11.95
N ALA A 255 0.07 -19.22 11.11
CA ALA A 255 1.34 -19.95 11.24
C ALA A 255 2.24 -19.25 12.28
N ASN A 256 2.06 -19.54 13.58
CA ASN A 256 2.97 -19.20 14.71
C ASN A 256 3.65 -17.80 14.66
N GLY A 257 2.96 -16.85 14.06
CA GLY A 257 3.32 -15.47 13.76
C GLY A 257 2.04 -14.85 13.20
N ALA A 258 1.80 -13.57 13.49
CA ALA A 258 0.51 -12.93 13.20
C ALA A 258 0.32 -12.70 11.69
N THR A 259 -0.08 -13.75 10.98
CA THR A 259 -0.42 -13.71 9.56
C THR A 259 -1.93 -13.60 9.40
N LEU A 260 -2.40 -12.62 8.63
CA LEU A 260 -3.81 -12.45 8.26
C LEU A 260 -3.96 -12.60 6.75
N TRP A 261 -4.78 -13.57 6.33
CA TRP A 261 -5.23 -13.74 4.95
C TRP A 261 -6.73 -13.47 4.87
N ALA A 262 -7.13 -12.44 4.11
CA ALA A 262 -8.54 -12.17 3.82
C ALA A 262 -8.87 -12.65 2.38
N SER A 263 -9.44 -13.85 2.28
CA SER A 263 -9.96 -14.44 1.04
C SER A 263 -11.37 -14.99 1.29
N LEU A 264 -12.39 -14.24 0.90
CA LEU A 264 -13.77 -14.71 0.77
C LEU A 264 -14.16 -14.62 -0.71
#